data_AF-A0A3D4MZE0-F1
#
_entry.id   AF-A0A3D4MZE0-F1
#
_cell.length_a   1.000
_cell.length_b   1.000
_cell.length_c   1.000
_cell.angle_alpha   90.00
_cell.angle_beta   90.00
_cell.angle_gamma   90.00
#
_symmetry.space_group_name_H-M   'P 1'
#
loop_
_entity.id
_entity.type
_entity.pdbx_description
1 polymer ?
#
loop_
_entity_poly.entity_id
_entity_poly.type
_entity_poly.pdbx_seq_one_letter_code
_entity_poly.pdbx_strand_id
1 'polypeptide(L)'
;MTFSENMKAKAVQLQKALVLPEGTEPRTVAAARKIVDEKLASRVTLLGTVEAVRKTADAAGVTLDGIEVVDPATSSLRQKYATEYYSLRKHKGMTEEAAYEGIADQLRYGAMMVRLGDADAMVAGAENTTGNVLLASFHIIKTKPGIKSASSCFVMATDKTDLGANGSFIFSDCATIPEPTAEQLAEIAEESAESCRIYLGAEPVVAMLSYSTKGSAKGPLVDKVATAVQLLQQKRPDLQVDGELQLDAAIIESVGKSKAPGSAVAGKANVLVFPDLQAGNIGYKLVQRLAGAEAYGPILQGFAKPVSDLSRGCSIEDIVVTSAITLAQAGN
;
A
#
# COMPACT_ATOMS: atom_id res chain seq x y z
N MET A 1 -12.56 -0.94 -19.16
CA MET A 1 -11.59 -0.07 -18.50
C MET A 1 -10.60 -0.95 -17.76
N THR A 2 -9.31 -0.67 -17.88
CA THR A 2 -8.27 -1.33 -17.10
C THR A 2 -8.41 -0.95 -15.61
N PHE A 3 -7.71 -1.67 -14.72
CA PHE A 3 -7.71 -1.33 -13.30
C PHE A 3 -7.23 0.12 -13.06
N SER A 4 -6.15 0.52 -13.74
CA SER A 4 -5.61 1.88 -13.63
C SER A 4 -6.62 2.96 -14.05
N GLU A 5 -7.34 2.75 -15.16
CA GLU A 5 -8.39 3.67 -15.63
C GLU A 5 -9.53 3.81 -14.62
N ASN A 6 -9.96 2.69 -14.02
CA ASN A 6 -10.99 2.71 -12.97
C ASN A 6 -10.53 3.49 -11.74
N MET A 7 -9.27 3.31 -11.31
CA MET A 7 -8.72 4.03 -10.15
C MET A 7 -8.56 5.52 -10.44
N LYS A 8 -8.13 5.90 -11.65
CA LYS A 8 -8.10 7.30 -12.09
C LYS A 8 -9.50 7.92 -12.08
N ALA A 9 -10.49 7.23 -12.64
CA ALA A 9 -11.87 7.71 -12.63
C ALA A 9 -12.42 7.90 -11.19
N LYS A 10 -12.12 6.95 -10.29
CA LYS A 10 -12.50 7.06 -8.88
C LYS A 10 -11.79 8.22 -8.18
N ALA A 11 -10.50 8.44 -8.44
CA ALA A 11 -9.75 9.59 -7.90
C ALA A 11 -10.36 10.93 -8.36
N VAL A 12 -10.69 11.05 -9.65
CA VAL A 12 -11.40 12.22 -10.21
C VAL A 12 -12.74 12.46 -9.52
N GLN A 13 -13.51 11.41 -9.21
CA GLN A 13 -14.78 11.56 -8.52
C GLN A 13 -14.62 12.01 -7.06
N LEU A 14 -13.60 11.48 -6.37
CA LEU A 14 -13.38 11.72 -4.95
C LEU A 14 -12.75 13.08 -4.63
N GLN A 15 -11.98 13.65 -5.57
CA GLN A 15 -11.34 14.98 -5.43
C GLN A 15 -10.57 15.14 -4.12
N LYS A 16 -9.74 14.16 -3.78
CA LYS A 16 -8.91 14.14 -2.57
C LYS A 16 -7.61 14.93 -2.77
N ALA A 17 -7.03 15.44 -1.69
CA ALA A 17 -5.76 16.18 -1.70
C ALA A 17 -4.55 15.23 -1.59
N LEU A 18 -3.54 15.43 -2.44
CA LEU A 18 -2.35 14.59 -2.53
C LEU A 18 -1.11 15.38 -2.13
N VAL A 19 -0.26 14.79 -1.28
CA VAL A 19 1.11 15.28 -1.05
C VAL A 19 2.14 14.31 -1.64
N LEU A 20 3.12 14.87 -2.35
CA LEU A 20 4.27 14.19 -2.93
C LEU A 20 5.55 14.78 -2.29
N PRO A 21 6.12 14.12 -1.27
CA PRO A 21 7.24 14.67 -0.50
C PRO A 21 8.53 14.88 -1.29
N GLU A 22 8.71 14.15 -2.38
CA GLU A 22 9.95 14.11 -3.16
C GLU A 22 9.94 15.19 -4.26
N GLY A 23 9.63 16.43 -3.89
CA GLY A 23 9.35 17.53 -4.82
C GLY A 23 10.55 18.01 -5.64
N THR A 24 11.75 17.53 -5.33
CA THR A 24 12.97 17.79 -6.11
C THR A 24 13.33 16.66 -7.07
N GLU A 25 12.56 15.57 -7.07
CA GLU A 25 12.76 14.40 -7.93
C GLU A 25 12.06 14.60 -9.29
N PRO A 26 12.79 14.50 -10.43
CA PRO A 26 12.25 14.85 -11.74
C PRO A 26 10.98 14.10 -12.17
N ARG A 27 10.88 12.79 -11.88
CA ARG A 27 9.71 11.99 -12.27
C ARG A 27 8.50 12.38 -11.43
N THR A 28 8.70 12.71 -10.17
CA THR A 28 7.67 13.15 -9.22
C THR A 28 7.11 14.51 -9.64
N VAL A 29 7.97 15.46 -10.03
CA VAL A 29 7.53 16.76 -10.57
C VAL A 29 6.73 16.58 -11.86
N ALA A 30 7.19 15.73 -12.78
CA ALA A 30 6.47 15.44 -14.02
C ALA A 30 5.14 14.72 -13.78
N ALA A 31 5.09 13.80 -12.81
CA ALA A 31 3.86 13.12 -12.42
C ALA A 31 2.86 14.08 -11.77
N ALA A 32 3.31 15.00 -10.91
CA ALA A 32 2.47 16.02 -10.30
C ALA A 32 1.73 16.85 -11.35
N ARG A 33 2.42 17.24 -12.44
CA ARG A 33 1.81 17.91 -13.59
C ARG A 33 0.72 17.09 -14.24
N LYS A 34 1.01 15.82 -14.58
CA LYS A 34 0.01 14.91 -15.15
C LYS A 34 -1.21 14.74 -14.23
N ILE A 35 -0.99 14.59 -12.93
CA ILE A 35 -2.06 14.42 -11.93
C ILE A 35 -3.00 15.64 -11.93
N VAL A 36 -2.47 16.85 -12.04
CA VAL A 36 -3.27 18.09 -12.16
C VAL A 36 -3.98 18.16 -13.50
N ASP A 37 -3.30 17.85 -14.61
CA ASP A 37 -3.87 17.92 -15.96
C ASP A 37 -5.02 16.91 -16.15
N GLU A 38 -4.86 15.71 -15.60
CA GLU A 38 -5.89 14.66 -15.53
C GLU A 38 -6.94 14.89 -14.43
N LYS A 39 -6.77 15.93 -13.60
CA LYS A 39 -7.68 16.31 -12.49
C LYS A 39 -7.93 15.21 -11.47
N LEU A 40 -6.90 14.39 -11.22
CA LEU A 40 -7.01 13.22 -10.32
C LEU A 40 -7.12 13.62 -8.84
N ALA A 41 -6.66 14.81 -8.47
CA ALA A 41 -6.66 15.34 -7.11
C ALA A 41 -7.20 16.78 -7.08
N SER A 42 -7.85 17.17 -5.98
CA SER A 42 -8.32 18.56 -5.80
C SER A 42 -7.18 19.54 -5.52
N ARG A 43 -6.09 19.03 -4.95
CA ARG A 43 -4.84 19.75 -4.69
C ARG A 43 -3.68 18.77 -4.76
N VAL A 44 -2.59 19.20 -5.39
CA VAL A 44 -1.31 18.47 -5.43
C VAL A 44 -0.25 19.35 -4.79
N THR A 45 0.39 18.85 -3.74
CA THR A 45 1.44 19.56 -3.01
C THR A 45 2.77 18.84 -3.19
N LEU A 46 3.79 19.56 -3.69
CA LEU A 46 5.19 19.14 -3.70
C LEU A 46 5.92 19.72 -2.49
N LEU A 47 6.79 18.93 -1.85
CA LEU A 47 7.61 19.41 -0.74
C LEU A 47 9.05 19.70 -1.18
N GLY A 48 9.56 20.87 -0.78
CA GLY A 48 10.90 21.33 -1.11
C GLY A 48 10.97 22.85 -1.15
N THR A 49 12.19 23.41 -1.26
CA THR A 49 12.34 24.86 -1.44
C THR A 49 11.77 25.27 -2.79
N VAL A 50 11.09 26.41 -2.85
CA VAL A 50 10.47 26.91 -4.09
C VAL A 50 11.48 27.01 -5.23
N GLU A 51 12.71 27.43 -4.93
CA GLU A 51 13.80 27.52 -5.90
C GLU A 51 14.21 26.13 -6.45
N ALA A 52 14.40 25.14 -5.57
CA ALA A 52 14.85 23.82 -6.00
C ALA A 52 13.78 23.09 -6.82
N VAL A 53 12.52 23.14 -6.37
CA VAL A 53 11.39 22.53 -7.11
C VAL A 53 11.21 23.20 -8.47
N ARG A 54 11.28 24.54 -8.54
CA ARG A 54 11.22 25.27 -9.81
C ARG A 54 12.35 24.89 -10.75
N LYS A 55 13.59 24.80 -10.25
CA LYS A 55 14.73 24.37 -11.05
C LYS A 55 14.53 22.97 -11.64
N THR A 56 14.01 22.02 -10.86
CA THR A 56 13.70 20.68 -11.35
C THR A 56 12.58 20.71 -12.40
N ALA A 57 11.53 21.51 -12.18
CA ALA A 57 10.42 21.67 -13.12
C ALA A 57 10.88 22.28 -14.46
N ASP A 58 11.67 23.34 -14.42
CA ASP A 58 12.23 23.99 -15.61
C ASP A 58 13.11 23.03 -16.42
N ALA A 59 13.97 22.26 -15.73
CA ALA A 59 14.82 21.25 -16.36
C ALA A 59 14.01 20.09 -16.99
N ALA A 60 12.85 19.77 -16.42
CA ALA A 60 11.93 18.75 -16.95
C ALA A 60 10.97 19.31 -18.03
N GLY A 61 10.97 20.62 -18.28
CA GLY A 61 10.02 21.28 -19.19
C GLY A 61 8.57 21.26 -18.69
N VAL A 62 8.38 21.33 -17.37
CA VAL A 62 7.09 21.20 -16.69
C VAL A 62 6.70 22.51 -16.00
N THR A 63 5.46 22.97 -16.18
CA THR A 63 4.91 24.10 -15.40
C THR A 63 4.42 23.67 -14.02
N LEU A 64 4.62 24.52 -13.02
CA LEU A 64 4.09 24.35 -11.66
C LEU A 64 2.68 24.93 -11.46
N ASP A 65 2.01 25.40 -12.52
CA ASP A 65 0.69 26.02 -12.41
C ASP A 65 -0.36 25.04 -11.83
N GLY A 66 -1.01 25.42 -10.73
CA GLY A 66 -1.95 24.54 -10.02
C GLY A 66 -1.31 23.46 -9.16
N ILE A 67 0.03 23.46 -9.02
CA ILE A 67 0.78 22.64 -8.06
C ILE A 67 1.22 23.54 -6.91
N GLU A 68 0.86 23.17 -5.70
CA GLU A 68 1.32 23.86 -4.49
C GLU A 68 2.74 23.41 -4.16
N VAL A 69 3.63 24.35 -3.82
CA VAL A 69 4.99 24.04 -3.35
C VAL A 69 5.14 24.55 -1.94
N VAL A 70 5.46 23.64 -1.01
CA VAL A 70 5.67 23.97 0.40
C VAL A 70 7.09 23.62 0.80
N ASP A 71 7.80 24.59 1.37
CA ASP A 71 9.07 24.36 2.04
C ASP A 71 8.81 24.01 3.51
N PRO A 72 9.07 22.76 3.95
CA PRO A 72 8.86 22.34 5.34
C PRO A 72 9.60 23.21 6.37
N ALA A 73 10.78 23.74 6.01
CA ALA A 73 11.63 24.47 6.93
C ALA A 73 11.11 25.88 7.24
N THR A 74 10.44 26.51 6.28
CA THR A 74 9.95 27.90 6.36
C THR A 74 8.42 28.01 6.44
N SER A 75 7.70 26.89 6.32
CA SER A 75 6.24 26.86 6.41
C SER A 75 5.71 27.36 7.77
N SER A 76 4.65 28.15 7.73
CA SER A 76 3.91 28.60 8.92
C SER A 76 3.31 27.45 9.73
N LEU A 77 3.10 26.28 9.12
CA LEU A 77 2.59 25.09 9.80
C LEU A 77 3.68 24.31 10.54
N ARG A 78 4.97 24.62 10.34
CA ARG A 78 6.09 23.87 10.93
C ARG A 78 5.97 23.73 12.45
N GLN A 79 5.66 24.81 13.16
CA GLN A 79 5.50 24.77 14.62
C GLN A 79 4.33 23.87 15.05
N LYS A 80 3.17 23.98 14.39
CA LYS A 80 1.99 23.13 14.66
C LYS A 80 2.35 21.66 14.46
N TYR A 81 3.04 21.33 13.38
CA TYR A 81 3.45 19.98 13.04
C TYR A 81 4.49 19.44 14.02
N ALA A 82 5.45 20.27 14.43
CA ALA A 82 6.45 19.93 15.44
C ALA A 82 5.80 19.57 16.78
N THR A 83 4.83 20.37 17.23
CA THR A 83 4.09 20.12 18.49
C THR A 83 3.34 18.79 18.44
N GLU A 84 2.65 18.48 17.33
CA GLU A 84 2.01 17.17 17.17
C GLU A 84 3.06 16.05 17.15
N TYR A 85 4.16 16.21 16.41
CA TYR A 85 5.20 15.20 16.31
C TYR A 85 5.84 14.89 17.68
N TYR A 86 6.11 15.93 18.47
CA TYR A 86 6.54 15.80 19.86
C TYR A 86 5.51 15.03 20.68
N SER A 87 4.22 15.40 20.62
CA SER A 87 3.15 14.70 21.35
C SER A 87 3.12 13.20 21.05
N LEU A 88 3.30 12.83 19.77
CA LEU A 88 3.32 11.42 19.34
C LEU A 88 4.53 10.64 19.86
N ARG A 89 5.65 11.32 20.13
CA ARG A 89 6.95 10.67 20.38
C ARG A 89 7.61 11.00 21.71
N LYS A 90 7.01 11.88 22.54
CA LYS A 90 7.55 12.25 23.86
C LYS A 90 7.77 11.05 24.79
N HIS A 91 6.89 10.05 24.71
CA HIS A 91 7.01 8.79 25.45
C HIS A 91 8.20 7.91 25.01
N LYS A 92 8.84 8.24 23.88
CA LYS A 92 10.07 7.61 23.37
C LYS A 92 11.31 8.51 23.55
N GLY A 93 11.23 9.56 24.38
CA GLY A 93 12.36 10.44 24.69
C GLY A 93 12.59 11.59 23.70
N MET A 94 11.64 11.88 22.81
CA MET A 94 11.70 13.05 21.91
C MET A 94 11.64 14.35 22.71
N THR A 95 12.49 15.34 22.41
CA THR A 95 12.38 16.72 22.92
C THR A 95 11.62 17.61 21.94
N GLU A 96 11.15 18.77 22.38
CA GLU A 96 10.44 19.71 21.50
C GLU A 96 11.35 20.24 20.40
N GLU A 97 12.63 20.52 20.72
CA GLU A 97 13.64 20.98 19.77
C GLU A 97 13.93 19.92 18.71
N ALA A 98 14.12 18.66 19.13
CA ALA A 98 14.33 17.55 18.20
C ALA A 98 13.12 17.32 17.29
N ALA A 99 11.90 17.52 17.80
CA ALA A 99 10.69 17.43 16.99
C ALA A 99 10.60 18.59 15.98
N TYR A 100 10.96 19.81 16.39
CA TYR A 100 10.96 21.00 15.53
C TYR A 100 12.00 20.94 14.42
N GLU A 101 13.19 20.42 14.71
CA GLU A 101 14.21 20.15 13.68
C GLU A 101 13.79 19.00 12.78
N GLY A 102 13.35 17.88 13.36
CA GLY A 102 13.04 16.66 12.63
C GLY A 102 11.85 16.77 11.69
N ILE A 103 10.86 17.63 11.97
CA ILE A 103 9.65 17.76 11.16
C ILE A 103 9.88 18.45 9.82
N ALA A 104 11.02 19.11 9.62
CA ALA A 104 11.40 19.71 8.34
C ALA A 104 11.81 18.66 7.28
N ASP A 105 12.00 17.40 7.67
CA ASP A 105 12.15 16.27 6.76
C ASP A 105 10.89 16.09 5.91
N GLN A 106 11.05 15.98 4.59
CA GLN A 106 9.94 15.97 3.64
C GLN A 106 8.98 14.80 3.89
N LEU A 107 9.49 13.59 4.15
CA LEU A 107 8.64 12.43 4.42
C LEU A 107 7.83 12.61 5.71
N ARG A 108 8.47 13.13 6.77
CA ARG A 108 7.77 13.41 8.03
C ARG A 108 6.74 14.53 7.87
N TYR A 109 7.09 15.58 7.14
CA TYR A 109 6.19 16.71 6.89
C TYR A 109 4.96 16.26 6.07
N GLY A 110 5.17 15.50 4.98
CA GLY A 110 4.08 14.93 4.18
C GLY A 110 3.20 13.98 4.98
N ALA A 111 3.80 13.10 5.79
CA ALA A 111 3.04 12.23 6.69
C ALA A 111 2.22 13.02 7.71
N MET A 112 2.73 14.17 8.17
CA MET A 112 2.01 15.04 9.10
C MET A 112 0.88 15.81 8.43
N MET A 113 1.05 16.24 7.17
CA MET A 113 -0.04 16.81 6.37
C MET A 113 -1.19 15.81 6.28
N VAL A 114 -0.89 14.55 5.95
CA VAL A 114 -1.91 13.48 5.91
C VAL A 114 -2.54 13.28 7.28
N ARG A 115 -1.73 13.14 8.35
CA ARG A 115 -2.22 12.95 9.72
C ARG A 115 -3.22 14.03 10.13
N LEU A 116 -2.88 15.31 9.94
CA LEU A 116 -3.69 16.45 10.38
C LEU A 116 -4.80 16.85 9.40
N GLY A 117 -4.88 16.20 8.23
CA GLY A 117 -5.92 16.45 7.23
C GLY A 117 -5.63 17.63 6.30
N ASP A 118 -4.40 18.12 6.29
CA ASP A 118 -3.91 19.10 5.33
C ASP A 118 -3.61 18.46 3.95
N ALA A 119 -3.50 17.12 3.91
CA ALA A 119 -3.62 16.27 2.73
C ALA A 119 -4.46 15.01 3.08
N ASP A 120 -5.00 14.33 2.08
CA ASP A 120 -5.75 13.08 2.26
C ASP A 120 -4.89 11.83 2.03
N ALA A 121 -3.88 11.92 1.15
CA ALA A 121 -3.01 10.82 0.75
C ALA A 121 -1.56 11.28 0.56
N MET A 122 -0.60 10.38 0.80
CA MET A 122 0.82 10.58 0.53
C MET A 122 1.37 9.48 -0.38
N VAL A 123 2.15 9.86 -1.39
CA VAL A 123 2.93 8.92 -2.22
C VAL A 123 4.39 9.36 -2.24
N ALA A 124 5.31 8.44 -1.95
CA ALA A 124 6.76 8.67 -1.90
C ALA A 124 7.53 7.39 -2.27
N GLY A 125 8.87 7.43 -2.34
CA GLY A 125 9.75 6.27 -2.59
C GLY A 125 10.45 6.29 -3.95
N ALA A 126 10.23 7.32 -4.77
CA ALA A 126 10.93 7.51 -6.05
C ALA A 126 12.42 7.82 -5.84
N GLU A 127 12.77 8.52 -4.75
CA GLU A 127 14.16 8.81 -4.34
C GLU A 127 14.50 8.25 -2.94
N ASN A 128 13.51 7.98 -2.09
CA ASN A 128 13.71 7.40 -0.76
C ASN A 128 13.71 5.86 -0.74
N THR A 129 14.21 5.29 0.36
CA THR A 129 14.06 3.85 0.61
C THR A 129 12.67 3.57 1.19
N THR A 130 12.11 2.39 0.88
CA THR A 130 10.88 1.88 1.52
C THR A 130 10.95 1.95 3.05
N GLY A 131 12.13 1.68 3.64
CA GLY A 131 12.35 1.79 5.08
C GLY A 131 12.14 3.20 5.62
N ASN A 132 12.59 4.23 4.90
CA ASN A 132 12.39 5.64 5.31
C ASN A 132 10.91 6.04 5.22
N VAL A 133 10.23 5.66 4.13
CA VAL A 133 8.79 5.94 3.93
C VAL A 133 7.95 5.27 5.02
N LEU A 134 8.21 3.99 5.30
CA LEU A 134 7.55 3.25 6.38
C LEU A 134 7.82 3.88 7.73
N LEU A 135 9.08 4.23 8.05
CA LEU A 135 9.46 4.81 9.33
C LEU A 135 8.73 6.13 9.60
N ALA A 136 8.70 7.04 8.62
CA ALA A 136 7.97 8.29 8.73
C ALA A 136 6.47 8.06 8.94
N SER A 137 5.89 7.15 8.16
CA SER A 137 4.46 6.80 8.23
C SER A 137 4.07 6.17 9.57
N PHE A 138 4.88 5.24 10.10
CA PHE A 138 4.64 4.62 11.41
C PHE A 138 4.76 5.62 12.55
N HIS A 139 5.74 6.53 12.48
CA HIS A 139 5.95 7.52 13.53
C HIS A 139 4.82 8.55 13.60
N ILE A 140 4.19 8.87 12.47
CA ILE A 140 3.25 9.99 12.36
C ILE A 140 1.83 9.52 12.07
N ILE A 141 1.58 8.85 10.94
CA ILE A 141 0.23 8.40 10.56
C ILE A 141 -0.28 7.32 11.53
N LYS A 142 0.60 6.39 11.94
CA LYS A 142 0.29 5.20 12.76
C LYS A 142 -0.67 4.22 12.08
N THR A 143 -0.86 3.07 12.69
CA THR A 143 -1.81 2.05 12.24
C THR A 143 -3.25 2.39 12.64
N LYS A 144 -4.22 1.75 11.98
CA LYS A 144 -5.64 1.80 12.37
C LYS A 144 -5.82 1.27 13.80
N PRO A 145 -6.86 1.70 14.53
CA PRO A 145 -7.21 1.11 15.81
C PRO A 145 -7.34 -0.42 15.72
N GLY A 146 -6.68 -1.14 16.62
CA GLY A 146 -6.71 -2.61 16.64
C GLY A 146 -5.73 -3.31 15.69
N ILE A 147 -4.98 -2.57 14.87
CA ILE A 147 -3.93 -3.08 13.99
C ILE A 147 -2.56 -2.71 14.55
N LYS A 148 -1.64 -3.68 14.64
CA LYS A 148 -0.30 -3.45 15.20
C LYS A 148 0.78 -3.36 14.13
N SER A 149 0.58 -4.01 13.00
CA SER A 149 1.54 -4.05 11.89
C SER A 149 0.94 -3.43 10.64
N ALA A 150 1.74 -2.71 9.87
CA ALA A 150 1.38 -2.35 8.50
C ALA A 150 2.10 -3.30 7.54
N SER A 151 1.42 -3.63 6.45
CA SER A 151 1.94 -4.50 5.40
C SER A 151 1.72 -3.86 4.04
N SER A 152 2.01 -4.58 2.96
CA SER A 152 1.72 -4.12 1.61
C SER A 152 0.90 -5.13 0.82
N CYS A 153 0.20 -4.67 -0.19
CA CYS A 153 -0.40 -5.53 -1.18
C CYS A 153 -0.13 -5.04 -2.62
N PHE A 154 -0.33 -5.94 -3.57
CA PHE A 154 -0.40 -5.62 -4.99
C PHE A 154 -1.75 -6.05 -5.54
N VAL A 155 -2.31 -5.22 -6.42
CA VAL A 155 -3.35 -5.67 -7.34
C VAL A 155 -2.65 -6.30 -8.54
N MET A 156 -2.86 -7.60 -8.72
CA MET A 156 -2.34 -8.38 -9.83
C MET A 156 -3.46 -8.62 -10.84
N ALA A 157 -3.43 -7.91 -11.97
CA ALA A 157 -4.39 -8.06 -13.04
C ALA A 157 -3.83 -8.97 -14.15
N THR A 158 -4.55 -10.04 -14.47
CA THR A 158 -4.15 -11.04 -15.47
C THR A 158 -5.19 -11.14 -16.59
N ASP A 159 -4.85 -11.83 -17.67
CA ASP A 159 -5.78 -12.17 -18.76
C ASP A 159 -6.68 -13.39 -18.43
N LYS A 160 -6.52 -14.02 -17.26
CA LYS A 160 -7.21 -15.24 -16.84
C LYS A 160 -8.52 -14.93 -16.14
N THR A 161 -9.50 -14.44 -16.90
CA THR A 161 -10.79 -13.95 -16.37
C THR A 161 -11.61 -15.00 -15.61
N ASP A 162 -11.31 -16.28 -15.79
CA ASP A 162 -11.90 -17.42 -15.08
C ASP A 162 -11.38 -17.61 -13.65
N LEU A 163 -10.29 -16.93 -13.27
CA LEU A 163 -9.67 -17.02 -11.95
C LEU A 163 -9.81 -15.71 -11.16
N GLY A 164 -9.70 -15.80 -9.83
CA GLY A 164 -9.74 -14.63 -8.94
C GLY A 164 -11.04 -13.82 -9.09
N ALA A 165 -10.93 -12.49 -8.96
CA ALA A 165 -12.01 -11.57 -9.28
C ALA A 165 -11.87 -11.08 -10.73
N ASN A 166 -12.43 -11.84 -11.68
CA ASN A 166 -12.34 -11.55 -13.12
C ASN A 166 -10.90 -11.36 -13.61
N GLY A 167 -10.02 -12.31 -13.26
CA GLY A 167 -8.59 -12.29 -13.58
C GLY A 167 -7.72 -11.44 -12.67
N SER A 168 -8.31 -10.77 -11.67
CA SER A 168 -7.58 -9.93 -10.73
C SER A 168 -7.46 -10.56 -9.34
N PHE A 169 -6.33 -10.30 -8.67
CA PHE A 169 -6.05 -10.80 -7.32
C PHE A 169 -5.42 -9.73 -6.43
N ILE A 170 -5.59 -9.88 -5.12
CA ILE A 170 -4.74 -9.22 -4.12
C ILE A 170 -3.62 -10.18 -3.72
N PHE A 171 -2.37 -9.74 -3.88
CA PHE A 171 -1.17 -10.45 -3.42
C PHE A 171 -0.58 -9.73 -2.21
N SER A 172 -0.35 -10.44 -1.10
CA SER A 172 0.06 -9.79 0.15
C SER A 172 0.75 -10.76 1.13
N ASP A 173 1.75 -10.42 1.94
CA ASP A 173 2.58 -9.22 1.86
C ASP A 173 3.69 -9.43 0.82
N CYS A 174 4.08 -8.36 0.13
CA CYS A 174 5.02 -8.42 -0.99
C CYS A 174 6.18 -7.40 -0.90
N ALA A 175 6.16 -6.50 0.10
CA ALA A 175 7.17 -5.45 0.23
C ALA A 175 7.53 -5.03 1.67
N THR A 176 6.77 -5.41 2.71
CA THR A 176 6.93 -4.77 4.03
C THR A 176 7.54 -5.68 5.11
N ILE A 177 6.90 -6.78 5.48
CA ILE A 177 7.29 -7.62 6.63
C ILE A 177 8.07 -8.85 6.14
N PRO A 178 9.40 -8.94 6.38
CA PRO A 178 10.22 -10.05 5.88
C PRO A 178 9.76 -11.43 6.35
N GLU A 179 9.58 -11.57 7.66
CA GLU A 179 9.23 -12.81 8.34
C GLU A 179 8.07 -12.56 9.30
N PRO A 180 6.81 -12.54 8.82
CA PRO A 180 5.67 -12.26 9.68
C PRO A 180 5.46 -13.39 10.70
N THR A 181 5.13 -13.02 11.94
CA THR A 181 4.58 -13.97 12.94
C THR A 181 3.18 -14.44 12.54
N ALA A 182 2.63 -15.44 13.22
CA ALA A 182 1.26 -15.91 12.95
C ALA A 182 0.21 -14.79 13.15
N GLU A 183 0.37 -13.97 14.19
CA GLU A 183 -0.49 -12.82 14.48
C GLU A 183 -0.38 -11.76 13.37
N GLN A 184 0.84 -11.45 12.93
CA GLN A 184 1.05 -10.50 11.83
C GLN A 184 0.46 -11.05 10.54
N LEU A 185 0.59 -12.35 10.28
CA LEU A 185 0.03 -12.98 9.10
C LEU A 185 -1.50 -12.96 9.10
N ALA A 186 -2.14 -13.11 10.26
CA ALA A 186 -3.57 -12.90 10.43
C ALA A 186 -3.99 -11.44 10.19
N GLU A 187 -3.23 -10.46 10.71
CA GLU A 187 -3.46 -9.03 10.45
C GLU A 187 -3.28 -8.68 8.96
N ILE A 188 -2.26 -9.24 8.30
CA ILE A 188 -2.04 -9.08 6.84
C ILE A 188 -3.27 -9.57 6.08
N ALA A 189 -3.77 -10.74 6.40
CA ALA A 189 -4.93 -11.34 5.73
C ALA A 189 -6.21 -10.52 5.93
N GLU A 190 -6.44 -10.00 7.14
CA GLU A 190 -7.57 -9.11 7.44
C GLU A 190 -7.51 -7.82 6.60
N GLU A 191 -6.36 -7.15 6.55
CA GLU A 191 -6.21 -5.93 5.75
C GLU A 191 -6.25 -6.21 4.25
N SER A 192 -5.77 -7.38 3.80
CA SER A 192 -5.82 -7.78 2.39
C SER A 192 -7.24 -8.04 1.92
N ALA A 193 -8.11 -8.55 2.81
CA ALA A 193 -9.53 -8.70 2.55
C ALA A 193 -10.21 -7.34 2.33
N GLU A 194 -9.83 -6.33 3.11
CA GLU A 194 -10.32 -4.97 2.90
C GLU A 194 -9.80 -4.37 1.59
N SER A 195 -8.51 -4.53 1.30
CA SER A 195 -7.93 -4.14 0.01
C SER A 195 -8.67 -4.78 -1.18
N CYS A 196 -9.11 -6.03 -1.07
CA CYS A 196 -9.90 -6.70 -2.10
C CYS A 196 -11.23 -5.97 -2.35
N ARG A 197 -11.97 -5.62 -1.30
CA ARG A 197 -13.23 -4.86 -1.43
C ARG A 197 -12.99 -3.51 -2.08
N ILE A 198 -11.94 -2.81 -1.64
CA ILE A 198 -11.61 -1.45 -2.12
C ILE A 198 -11.21 -1.45 -3.60
N TYR A 199 -10.31 -2.35 -4.00
CA TYR A 199 -9.66 -2.30 -5.30
C TYR A 199 -10.33 -3.19 -6.34
N LEU A 200 -10.80 -4.38 -5.94
CA LEU A 200 -11.43 -5.32 -6.86
C LEU A 200 -12.96 -5.21 -6.87
N GLY A 201 -13.57 -4.53 -5.88
CA GLY A 201 -15.02 -4.43 -5.76
C GLY A 201 -15.70 -5.79 -5.57
N ALA A 202 -14.99 -6.76 -4.98
CA ALA A 202 -15.41 -8.14 -4.86
C ALA A 202 -15.42 -8.59 -3.39
N GLU A 203 -16.22 -9.62 -3.08
CA GLU A 203 -16.18 -10.26 -1.77
C GLU A 203 -14.85 -11.04 -1.61
N PRO A 204 -14.07 -10.80 -0.55
CA PRO A 204 -12.80 -11.47 -0.35
C PRO A 204 -12.95 -12.95 -0.04
N VAL A 205 -12.23 -13.77 -0.80
CA VAL A 205 -12.03 -15.20 -0.60
C VAL A 205 -10.54 -15.41 -0.40
N VAL A 206 -10.14 -15.55 0.87
CA VAL A 206 -8.76 -15.43 1.33
C VAL A 206 -8.10 -16.78 1.50
N ALA A 207 -7.07 -17.06 0.69
CA ALA A 207 -6.22 -18.23 0.84
C ALA A 207 -4.92 -17.88 1.56
N MET A 208 -4.68 -18.55 2.69
CA MET A 208 -3.41 -18.48 3.42
C MET A 208 -2.44 -19.51 2.83
N LEU A 209 -1.46 -19.03 2.05
CA LEU A 209 -0.62 -19.89 1.22
C LEU A 209 0.47 -20.62 2.01
N SER A 210 0.78 -21.83 1.54
CA SER A 210 1.86 -22.69 2.04
C SER A 210 2.30 -23.67 0.95
N TYR A 211 3.40 -24.37 1.19
CA TYR A 211 3.74 -25.56 0.42
C TYR A 211 2.91 -26.79 0.84
N SER A 212 2.15 -26.71 1.94
CA SER A 212 1.20 -27.72 2.42
C SER A 212 -0.23 -27.36 2.02
N THR A 213 -1.08 -28.36 1.85
CA THR A 213 -2.55 -28.22 1.82
C THR A 213 -3.14 -29.12 2.90
N LYS A 214 -3.83 -28.54 3.89
CA LYS A 214 -4.58 -29.29 4.92
C LYS A 214 -3.79 -30.43 5.58
N GLY A 215 -2.53 -30.16 5.95
CA GLY A 215 -1.65 -31.11 6.63
C GLY A 215 -0.96 -32.11 5.71
N SER A 216 -0.93 -31.89 4.38
CA SER A 216 -0.15 -32.70 3.43
C SER A 216 1.35 -32.67 3.73
N ALA A 217 1.84 -31.62 4.40
CA ALA A 217 3.14 -31.57 5.01
C ALA A 217 3.04 -31.01 6.45
N LYS A 218 4.11 -31.14 7.22
CA LYS A 218 4.18 -30.67 8.62
C LYS A 218 5.48 -29.91 8.86
N GLY A 219 5.47 -29.04 9.87
CA GLY A 219 6.65 -28.34 10.35
C GLY A 219 6.36 -26.88 10.67
N PRO A 220 7.33 -26.16 11.27
CA PRO A 220 7.10 -24.84 11.85
C PRO A 220 6.53 -23.80 10.87
N LEU A 221 6.91 -23.89 9.58
CA LEU A 221 6.41 -22.99 8.53
C LEU A 221 4.92 -23.25 8.22
N VAL A 222 4.50 -24.51 8.23
CA VAL A 222 3.10 -24.92 8.05
C VAL A 222 2.28 -24.53 9.28
N ASP A 223 2.80 -24.85 10.46
CA ASP A 223 2.14 -24.58 11.75
C ASP A 223 1.88 -23.07 11.95
N LYS A 224 2.82 -22.22 11.50
CA LYS A 224 2.67 -20.76 11.50
C LYS A 224 1.44 -20.31 10.70
N VAL A 225 1.28 -20.82 9.48
CA VAL A 225 0.15 -20.47 8.61
C VAL A 225 -1.16 -21.01 9.17
N ALA A 226 -1.18 -22.26 9.65
CA ALA A 226 -2.35 -22.85 10.29
C ALA A 226 -2.79 -22.07 11.54
N THR A 227 -1.83 -21.62 12.35
CA THR A 227 -2.11 -20.77 13.53
C THR A 227 -2.70 -19.43 13.11
N ALA A 228 -2.15 -18.79 12.07
CA ALA A 228 -2.68 -17.53 11.54
C ALA A 228 -4.15 -17.65 11.07
N VAL A 229 -4.50 -18.76 10.39
CA VAL A 229 -5.89 -19.06 9.98
C VAL A 229 -6.80 -19.13 11.20
N GLN A 230 -6.42 -19.86 12.24
CA GLN A 230 -7.21 -20.01 13.46
C GLN A 230 -7.43 -18.66 14.17
N LEU A 231 -6.37 -17.86 14.31
CA LEU A 231 -6.44 -16.53 14.91
C LEU A 231 -7.40 -15.62 14.13
N LEU A 232 -7.32 -15.63 12.80
CA LEU A 232 -8.18 -14.81 11.98
C LEU A 232 -9.64 -15.26 12.01
N GLN A 233 -9.92 -16.56 11.94
CA GLN A 233 -11.29 -17.09 12.04
C GLN A 233 -11.94 -16.77 13.40
N GLN A 234 -11.17 -16.77 14.48
CA GLN A 234 -11.65 -16.36 15.80
C GLN A 234 -11.96 -14.86 15.86
N LYS A 235 -11.10 -14.02 15.26
CA LYS A 235 -11.25 -12.57 15.26
C LYS A 235 -12.34 -12.09 14.30
N ARG A 236 -12.45 -12.74 13.13
CA ARG A 236 -13.30 -12.37 11.98
C ARG A 236 -14.04 -13.60 11.42
N PRO A 237 -15.00 -14.15 12.18
CA PRO A 237 -15.78 -15.31 11.73
C PRO A 237 -16.65 -15.01 10.50
N ASP A 238 -16.84 -13.73 10.16
CA ASP A 238 -17.52 -13.26 8.95
C ASP A 238 -16.68 -13.43 7.67
N LEU A 239 -15.36 -13.52 7.79
CA LEU A 239 -14.45 -13.53 6.64
C LEU A 239 -14.29 -14.94 6.08
N GLN A 240 -14.43 -15.10 4.75
CA GLN A 240 -14.09 -16.34 4.06
C GLN A 240 -12.58 -16.50 3.98
N VAL A 241 -11.99 -17.16 4.98
CA VAL A 241 -10.57 -17.48 5.03
C VAL A 241 -10.34 -18.97 5.23
N ASP A 242 -9.38 -19.51 4.48
CA ASP A 242 -8.94 -20.88 4.67
C ASP A 242 -7.44 -21.05 4.44
N GLY A 243 -6.91 -22.09 5.07
CA GLY A 243 -5.50 -22.41 5.03
C GLY A 243 -5.16 -23.63 5.87
N GLU A 244 -3.90 -24.04 5.85
CA GLU A 244 -2.91 -23.65 4.85
C GLU A 244 -3.20 -24.34 3.50
N LEU A 245 -2.97 -23.63 2.39
CA LEU A 245 -3.26 -24.12 1.03
C LEU A 245 -2.06 -23.93 0.09
N GLN A 246 -1.80 -24.91 -0.77
CA GLN A 246 -0.97 -24.70 -1.96
C GLN A 246 -1.70 -23.80 -2.96
N LEU A 247 -0.94 -23.13 -3.84
CA LEU A 247 -1.51 -22.21 -4.83
C LEU A 247 -2.52 -22.90 -5.76
N ASP A 248 -2.21 -24.11 -6.23
CA ASP A 248 -3.10 -24.89 -7.09
C ASP A 248 -4.44 -25.21 -6.39
N ALA A 249 -4.39 -25.63 -5.12
CA ALA A 249 -5.58 -25.84 -4.30
C ALA A 249 -6.36 -24.55 -4.03
N ALA A 250 -5.68 -23.40 -3.95
CA ALA A 250 -6.31 -22.10 -3.69
C ALA A 250 -7.12 -21.59 -4.90
N ILE A 251 -6.62 -21.77 -6.13
CA ILE A 251 -7.20 -21.09 -7.33
C ILE A 251 -7.81 -22.04 -8.36
N ILE A 252 -7.48 -23.34 -8.36
CA ILE A 252 -8.02 -24.29 -9.34
C ILE A 252 -9.12 -25.14 -8.71
N GLU A 253 -10.37 -25.00 -9.17
CA GLU A 253 -11.55 -25.64 -8.56
C GLU A 253 -11.41 -27.16 -8.42
N SER A 254 -10.94 -27.85 -9.46
CA SER A 254 -10.78 -29.31 -9.45
C SER A 254 -9.75 -29.77 -8.42
N VAL A 255 -8.65 -29.02 -8.25
CA VAL A 255 -7.61 -29.31 -7.26
C VAL A 255 -8.11 -28.99 -5.86
N GLY A 256 -8.79 -27.86 -5.67
CA GLY A 256 -9.40 -27.47 -4.41
C GLY A 256 -10.40 -28.52 -3.90
N LYS A 257 -11.30 -29.01 -4.74
CA LYS A 257 -12.23 -30.10 -4.41
C LYS A 257 -11.52 -31.39 -3.99
N SER A 258 -10.38 -31.70 -4.59
CA SER A 258 -9.63 -32.91 -4.29
C SER A 258 -8.77 -32.80 -3.03
N LYS A 259 -8.04 -31.68 -2.85
CA LYS A 259 -7.06 -31.53 -1.76
C LYS A 259 -7.64 -30.88 -0.49
N ALA A 260 -8.72 -30.12 -0.61
CA ALA A 260 -9.38 -29.42 0.49
C ALA A 260 -10.92 -29.54 0.38
N PRO A 261 -11.47 -30.77 0.41
CA PRO A 261 -12.91 -30.98 0.27
C PRO A 261 -13.70 -30.25 1.36
N GLY A 262 -14.79 -29.57 0.96
CA GLY A 262 -15.65 -28.81 1.87
C GLY A 262 -15.15 -27.39 2.20
N SER A 263 -13.96 -26.99 1.72
CA SER A 263 -13.50 -25.61 1.86
C SER A 263 -14.36 -24.63 1.06
N ALA A 264 -14.75 -23.52 1.68
CA ALA A 264 -15.42 -22.41 1.00
C ALA A 264 -14.46 -21.58 0.11
N VAL A 265 -13.15 -21.72 0.33
CA VAL A 265 -12.09 -20.90 -0.29
C VAL A 265 -11.34 -21.64 -1.39
N ALA A 266 -11.04 -22.92 -1.18
CA ALA A 266 -10.20 -23.69 -2.11
C ALA A 266 -10.82 -23.72 -3.52
N GLY A 267 -10.02 -23.34 -4.51
CA GLY A 267 -10.41 -23.24 -5.91
C GLY A 267 -11.14 -21.95 -6.30
N LYS A 268 -11.28 -20.99 -5.39
CA LYS A 268 -12.07 -19.76 -5.56
C LYS A 268 -11.36 -18.50 -5.05
N ALA A 269 -10.12 -18.63 -4.57
CA ALA A 269 -9.44 -17.53 -3.91
C ALA A 269 -9.20 -16.35 -4.85
N ASN A 270 -9.43 -15.13 -4.35
CA ASN A 270 -9.10 -13.87 -5.01
C ASN A 270 -8.15 -13.00 -4.17
N VAL A 271 -7.89 -13.40 -2.92
CA VAL A 271 -6.85 -12.84 -2.05
C VAL A 271 -5.85 -13.93 -1.70
N LEU A 272 -4.59 -13.71 -2.02
CA LEU A 272 -3.50 -14.65 -1.79
C LEU A 272 -2.53 -14.07 -0.75
N VAL A 273 -2.49 -14.72 0.41
CA VAL A 273 -1.64 -14.31 1.53
C VAL A 273 -0.40 -15.19 1.60
N PHE A 274 0.77 -14.61 1.32
CA PHE A 274 2.06 -15.29 1.30
C PHE A 274 2.63 -15.46 2.71
N PRO A 275 3.31 -16.59 2.99
CA PRO A 275 3.79 -16.90 4.34
C PRO A 275 4.97 -16.02 4.79
N ASP A 276 5.71 -15.42 3.85
CA ASP A 276 6.83 -14.53 4.08
C ASP A 276 7.13 -13.67 2.84
N LEU A 277 8.04 -12.71 2.98
CA LEU A 277 8.37 -11.77 1.93
C LEU A 277 9.14 -12.39 0.76
N GLN A 278 9.88 -13.50 0.98
CA GLN A 278 10.54 -14.20 -0.11
C GLN A 278 9.48 -14.75 -1.07
N ALA A 279 8.49 -15.47 -0.51
CA ALA A 279 7.38 -16.03 -1.28
C ALA A 279 6.56 -14.93 -1.97
N GLY A 280 6.21 -13.85 -1.26
CA GLY A 280 5.43 -12.75 -1.82
C GLY A 280 6.17 -12.00 -2.92
N ASN A 281 7.41 -11.55 -2.65
CA ASN A 281 8.17 -10.74 -3.59
C ASN A 281 8.56 -11.50 -4.86
N ILE A 282 9.01 -12.75 -4.72
CA ILE A 282 9.30 -13.62 -5.86
C ILE A 282 8.00 -13.94 -6.60
N GLY A 283 6.93 -14.29 -5.88
CA GLY A 283 5.64 -14.68 -6.45
C GLY A 283 5.04 -13.62 -7.38
N TYR A 284 4.85 -12.38 -6.91
CA TYR A 284 4.26 -11.34 -7.75
C TYR A 284 5.15 -10.99 -8.95
N LYS A 285 6.48 -11.01 -8.79
CA LYS A 285 7.41 -10.72 -9.89
C LYS A 285 7.41 -11.82 -10.95
N LEU A 286 7.32 -13.09 -10.57
CA LEU A 286 7.18 -14.18 -11.54
C LEU A 286 5.89 -14.03 -12.35
N VAL A 287 4.77 -13.74 -11.68
CA VAL A 287 3.48 -13.53 -12.35
C VAL A 287 3.54 -12.29 -13.27
N GLN A 288 4.12 -11.18 -12.81
CA GLN A 288 4.32 -9.97 -13.64
C GLN A 288 5.16 -10.27 -14.89
N ARG A 289 6.31 -10.93 -14.71
CA ARG A 289 7.34 -11.05 -15.77
C ARG A 289 7.12 -12.23 -16.70
N LEU A 290 6.65 -13.36 -16.20
CA LEU A 290 6.47 -14.58 -16.98
C LEU A 290 5.04 -14.74 -17.48
N ALA A 291 4.04 -14.34 -16.68
CA ALA A 291 2.63 -14.44 -17.07
C ALA A 291 2.08 -13.16 -17.70
N GLY A 292 2.89 -12.10 -17.81
CA GLY A 292 2.51 -10.84 -18.44
C GLY A 292 1.44 -10.05 -17.66
N ALA A 293 1.27 -10.34 -16.37
CA ALA A 293 0.30 -9.65 -15.52
C ALA A 293 0.71 -8.19 -15.28
N GLU A 294 -0.27 -7.31 -15.19
CA GLU A 294 -0.07 -5.96 -14.66
C GLU A 294 -0.04 -6.03 -13.14
N ALA A 295 0.95 -5.38 -12.53
CA ALA A 295 1.17 -5.38 -11.09
C ALA A 295 1.14 -3.95 -10.57
N TYR A 296 0.14 -3.62 -9.76
CA TYR A 296 -0.06 -2.28 -9.22
C TYR A 296 0.23 -2.28 -7.71
N GLY A 297 1.30 -1.60 -7.30
CA GLY A 297 1.76 -1.51 -5.91
C GLY A 297 3.27 -1.28 -5.78
N PRO A 298 3.84 -1.39 -4.56
CA PRO A 298 3.18 -1.83 -3.34
C PRO A 298 2.24 -0.77 -2.75
N ILE A 299 1.01 -1.16 -2.44
CA ILE A 299 0.04 -0.33 -1.74
C ILE A 299 0.14 -0.67 -0.25
N LEU A 300 0.41 0.32 0.61
CA LEU A 300 0.51 0.07 2.04
C LEU A 300 -0.89 -0.09 2.67
N GLN A 301 -1.01 -1.06 3.56
CA GLN A 301 -2.25 -1.40 4.26
C GLN A 301 -2.03 -1.47 5.78
N GLY A 302 -3.09 -1.29 6.56
CA GLY A 302 -3.03 -1.20 8.02
C GLY A 302 -2.76 0.20 8.59
N PHE A 303 -2.38 1.19 7.77
CA PHE A 303 -2.22 2.58 8.21
C PHE A 303 -3.56 3.27 8.46
N ALA A 304 -3.61 4.18 9.44
CA ALA A 304 -4.81 4.95 9.79
C ALA A 304 -5.26 5.91 8.69
N LYS A 305 -4.33 6.32 7.82
CA LYS A 305 -4.59 7.12 6.63
C LYS A 305 -3.76 6.63 5.44
N PRO A 306 -4.23 6.86 4.20
CA PRO A 306 -3.59 6.35 2.99
C PRO A 306 -2.17 6.87 2.79
N VAL A 307 -1.28 5.93 2.56
CA VAL A 307 0.11 6.17 2.15
C VAL A 307 0.53 5.07 1.20
N SER A 308 1.36 5.37 0.22
CA SER A 308 1.96 4.36 -0.65
C SER A 308 3.44 4.61 -0.88
N ASP A 309 4.17 3.52 -1.07
CA ASP A 309 5.59 3.50 -1.38
C ASP A 309 5.78 3.18 -2.87
N LEU A 310 6.78 3.78 -3.47
CA LEU A 310 7.18 3.57 -4.85
C LEU A 310 8.49 2.79 -4.89
N SER A 311 8.67 2.04 -5.97
CA SER A 311 10.02 1.57 -6.30
C SER A 311 10.87 2.76 -6.76
N ARG A 312 12.15 2.80 -6.35
CA ARG A 312 13.13 3.75 -6.91
C ARG A 312 13.25 3.68 -8.44
N GLY A 313 12.91 2.53 -9.04
CA GLY A 313 12.87 2.34 -10.50
C GLY A 313 11.54 2.71 -11.15
N CYS A 314 10.61 3.35 -10.45
CA CYS A 314 9.30 3.72 -10.99
C CYS A 314 9.43 4.69 -12.17
N SER A 315 8.49 4.56 -13.11
CA SER A 315 8.26 5.51 -14.19
C SER A 315 7.35 6.65 -13.73
N ILE A 316 7.24 7.71 -14.54
CA ILE A 316 6.26 8.79 -14.29
C ILE A 316 4.84 8.23 -14.20
N GLU A 317 4.49 7.29 -15.08
CA GLU A 317 3.14 6.71 -15.09
C GLU A 317 2.88 5.87 -13.84
N ASP A 318 3.89 5.14 -13.33
CA ASP A 318 3.75 4.41 -12.07
C ASP A 318 3.41 5.35 -10.90
N ILE A 319 3.99 6.56 -10.87
CA ILE A 319 3.68 7.57 -9.84
C ILE A 319 2.24 8.06 -9.98
N VAL A 320 1.80 8.35 -11.21
CA VAL A 320 0.42 8.81 -11.49
C VAL A 320 -0.59 7.73 -11.10
N VAL A 321 -0.37 6.49 -11.52
CA VAL A 321 -1.27 5.36 -11.23
C VAL A 321 -1.28 5.04 -9.74
N THR A 322 -0.11 5.01 -9.08
CA THR A 322 -0.05 4.81 -7.63
C THR A 322 -0.78 5.93 -6.90
N SER A 323 -0.61 7.18 -7.32
CA SER A 323 -1.34 8.32 -6.75
C SER A 323 -2.86 8.17 -6.90
N ALA A 324 -3.35 7.74 -8.06
CA ALA A 324 -4.77 7.47 -8.26
C ALA A 324 -5.29 6.37 -7.33
N ILE A 325 -4.52 5.29 -7.16
CA ILE A 325 -4.86 4.18 -6.25
C ILE A 325 -4.90 4.66 -4.79
N THR A 326 -3.90 5.40 -4.33
CA THR A 326 -3.84 5.91 -2.95
C THR A 326 -4.95 6.92 -2.66
N LEU A 327 -5.31 7.76 -3.64
CA LEU A 327 -6.45 8.67 -3.55
C LEU A 327 -7.79 7.91 -3.50
N ALA A 328 -7.92 6.83 -4.27
CA ALA A 328 -9.10 5.96 -4.23
C ALA A 328 -9.27 5.26 -2.88
N GLN A 329 -8.17 4.95 -2.18
CA GLN A 329 -8.16 4.44 -0.81
C GLN A 329 -8.66 5.48 0.20
N ALA A 330 -8.40 6.77 -0.02
CA ALA A 330 -8.82 7.88 0.86
C ALA A 330 -10.32 8.20 0.84
N GLY A 331 -11.06 7.63 -0.12
CA GLY A 331 -12.50 7.83 -0.27
C GLY A 331 -13.38 6.89 0.56
N ASN A 332 -12.79 5.89 1.21
CA ASN A 332 -13.48 4.82 1.92
C ASN A 332 -13.30 4.93 3.44
#